data_AF-A0A2D5PJA8-F1
#
_entry.id   AF-A0A2D5PJA8-F1
#
_cell.length_a   1.000
_cell.length_b   1.000
_cell.length_c   1.000
_cell.angle_alpha   90.00
_cell.angle_beta   90.00
_cell.angle_gamma   90.00
#
_symmetry.space_group_name_H-M   'P 1'
#
loop_
_entity.id
_entity.type
_entity.pdbx_description
1 polymer ?
#
loop_
_entity_poly.entity_id
_entity_poly.type
_entity_poly.pdbx_seq_one_letter_code
_entity_poly.pdbx_strand_id
1 'polypeptide(L)'
;MTSPARRAAYSFLIARVNAPHIQLAEASGRDDMSALTKLMQKADAYLKGELKSEANLQRFHEAFCQWREQQPAATNLNDSIIELINSALYATVEMLFDGECDDTPLLTGAVNELYADMEAAGTDTQEMIRYFNSLSEACDTVVSDNASRPLPAAYFDLLQEADASLFGLAR
;
A
#
# COMPACT_ATOMS: atom_id res chain seq x y z
N MET A 1 20.73 7.01 2.86
CA MET A 1 19.58 6.36 3.51
C MET A 1 18.36 7.20 3.20
N THR A 2 17.31 6.59 2.66
CA THR A 2 16.00 7.22 2.44
C THR A 2 15.33 7.46 3.79
N SER A 3 14.59 8.55 3.93
CA SER A 3 13.90 8.88 5.18
C SER A 3 12.78 7.88 5.52
N PRO A 4 12.46 7.70 6.82
CA PRO A 4 11.26 6.99 7.28
C PRO A 4 9.99 7.41 6.51
N ALA A 5 9.79 8.72 6.33
CA ALA A 5 8.62 9.25 5.65
C ALA A 5 8.58 8.87 4.16
N ARG A 6 9.73 8.84 3.47
CA ARG A 6 9.82 8.41 2.07
C ARG A 6 9.51 6.93 1.90
N ARG A 7 10.11 6.07 2.73
CA ARG A 7 9.84 4.62 2.69
C ARG A 7 8.36 4.33 2.98
N ALA A 8 7.80 5.00 3.98
CA ALA A 8 6.38 4.90 4.30
C ALA A 8 5.48 5.40 3.16
N ALA A 9 5.86 6.47 2.46
CA ALA A 9 5.12 6.97 1.29
C ALA A 9 5.09 5.94 0.15
N TYR A 10 6.22 5.29 -0.12
CA TYR A 10 6.31 4.25 -1.13
C TYR A 10 5.40 3.05 -0.82
N SER A 11 5.50 2.53 0.41
CA SER A 11 4.66 1.43 0.89
C SER A 11 3.17 1.81 0.89
N PHE A 12 2.84 3.03 1.30
CA PHE A 12 1.46 3.50 1.31
C PHE A 12 0.89 3.65 -0.10
N LEU A 13 1.71 4.03 -1.09
CA LEU A 13 1.30 4.09 -2.49
C LEU A 13 0.84 2.72 -2.99
N ILE A 14 1.62 1.66 -2.73
CA ILE A 14 1.26 0.28 -3.11
C ILE A 14 -0.07 -0.11 -2.47
N ALA A 15 -0.25 0.13 -1.18
CA ALA A 15 -1.50 -0.18 -0.48
C ALA A 15 -2.69 0.61 -1.06
N ARG A 16 -2.52 1.92 -1.26
CA ARG A 16 -3.60 2.84 -1.63
C ARG A 16 -4.04 2.72 -3.07
N VAL A 17 -3.11 2.52 -4.01
CA VAL A 17 -3.40 2.32 -5.45
C VAL A 17 -4.26 1.07 -5.65
N ASN A 18 -3.98 0.00 -4.89
CA ASN A 18 -4.70 -1.27 -4.99
C ASN A 18 -6.00 -1.33 -4.17
N ALA A 19 -6.44 -0.25 -3.53
CA ALA A 19 -7.68 -0.21 -2.73
C ALA A 19 -8.95 -0.74 -3.43
N PRO A 20 -9.15 -0.65 -4.77
CA PRO A 20 -10.28 -1.28 -5.44
C PRO A 20 -10.42 -2.79 -5.20
N HIS A 21 -9.31 -3.50 -4.97
CA HIS A 21 -9.34 -4.93 -4.68
C HIS A 21 -9.99 -5.25 -3.34
N ILE A 22 -9.96 -4.31 -2.39
CA ILE A 22 -10.70 -4.41 -1.12
C ILE A 22 -12.20 -4.37 -1.40
N GLN A 23 -12.66 -3.41 -2.21
CA GLN A 23 -14.06 -3.27 -2.58
C GLN A 23 -14.56 -4.48 -3.37
N LEU A 24 -13.73 -5.00 -4.29
CA LEU A 24 -14.04 -6.23 -5.02
C LEU A 24 -14.19 -7.43 -4.08
N ALA A 25 -13.32 -7.54 -3.06
CA ALA A 25 -13.40 -8.63 -2.08
C ALA A 25 -14.68 -8.53 -1.23
N GLU A 26 -15.01 -7.33 -0.72
CA GLU A 26 -16.25 -7.07 0.02
C GLU A 26 -17.49 -7.39 -0.84
N ALA A 27 -17.49 -6.95 -2.11
CA ALA A 27 -18.57 -7.25 -3.06
C ALA A 27 -18.71 -8.74 -3.39
N SER A 28 -17.62 -9.50 -3.26
CA SER A 28 -17.57 -10.95 -3.46
C SER A 28 -17.93 -11.75 -2.20
N GLY A 29 -18.35 -11.09 -1.12
CA GLY A 29 -18.76 -11.72 0.13
C GLY A 29 -17.61 -12.07 1.08
N ARG A 30 -16.43 -11.45 0.90
CA ARG A 30 -15.37 -11.51 1.92
C ARG A 30 -15.88 -10.84 3.21
N ASP A 31 -15.50 -11.43 4.33
CA ASP A 31 -15.81 -10.92 5.67
C ASP A 31 -15.25 -9.51 5.92
N ASP A 32 -15.59 -8.94 7.08
CA ASP A 32 -15.31 -7.57 7.49
C ASP A 32 -13.85 -7.10 7.23
N MET A 33 -13.68 -6.17 6.29
CA MET A 33 -12.41 -5.51 5.95
C MET A 33 -12.22 -4.17 6.69
N SER A 34 -13.03 -3.89 7.73
CA SER A 34 -13.03 -2.61 8.44
C SER A 34 -11.69 -2.28 9.08
N ALA A 35 -10.95 -3.27 9.63
CA ALA A 35 -9.65 -3.03 10.25
C ALA A 35 -8.62 -2.52 9.22
N LEU A 36 -8.58 -3.13 8.03
CA LEU A 36 -7.74 -2.72 6.91
C LEU A 36 -8.09 -1.31 6.43
N THR A 37 -9.35 -1.07 6.09
CA THR A 37 -9.80 0.23 5.57
C THR A 37 -9.62 1.34 6.60
N LYS A 38 -9.82 1.04 7.89
CA LYS A 38 -9.61 1.99 8.98
C LYS A 38 -8.15 2.36 9.16
N LEU A 39 -7.24 1.38 9.15
CA LEU A 39 -5.82 1.67 9.24
C LEU A 39 -5.36 2.49 8.02
N MET A 40 -5.82 2.16 6.81
CA MET A 40 -5.48 2.90 5.59
C MET A 40 -5.90 4.38 5.69
N GLN A 41 -7.11 4.65 6.18
CA GLN A 41 -7.57 6.03 6.44
C GLN A 41 -6.73 6.75 7.50
N LYS A 42 -6.27 6.04 8.54
CA LYS A 42 -5.48 6.62 9.63
C LYS A 42 -4.04 6.89 9.19
N ALA A 43 -3.45 6.00 8.40
CA ALA A 43 -2.16 6.20 7.78
C ALA A 43 -2.19 7.40 6.83
N ASP A 44 -3.22 7.53 5.97
CA ASP A 44 -3.41 8.69 5.09
C ASP A 44 -3.45 10.01 5.89
N ALA A 45 -4.35 10.09 6.87
CA ALA A 45 -4.49 11.26 7.74
C ALA A 45 -3.20 11.57 8.51
N TYR A 46 -2.45 10.54 8.92
CA TYR A 46 -1.17 10.71 9.59
C TYR A 46 -0.12 11.27 8.63
N LEU A 47 0.04 10.71 7.44
CA LEU A 47 0.97 11.21 6.42
C LEU A 47 0.65 12.65 6.00
N LYS A 48 -0.63 13.05 5.96
CA LYS A 48 -1.09 14.43 5.73
C LYS A 48 -0.83 15.39 6.90
N GLY A 49 -0.53 14.87 8.09
CA GLY A 49 -0.40 15.66 9.32
C GLY A 49 -1.73 16.05 9.98
N GLU A 50 -2.86 15.56 9.47
CA GLU A 50 -4.20 15.75 10.04
C GLU A 50 -4.36 14.95 11.34
N LEU A 51 -3.83 13.72 11.37
CA LEU A 51 -3.68 12.93 12.59
C LEU A 51 -2.31 13.22 13.23
N LYS A 52 -2.32 13.87 14.40
CA LYS A 52 -1.09 14.23 15.13
C LYS A 52 -0.63 13.16 16.12
N SER A 53 -1.54 12.31 16.60
CA SER A 53 -1.27 11.35 17.66
C SER A 53 -0.71 10.04 17.10
N GLU A 54 0.57 9.78 17.38
CA GLU A 54 1.23 8.49 17.11
C GLU A 54 0.54 7.33 17.80
N ALA A 55 0.29 7.44 19.11
CA ALA A 55 -0.39 6.39 19.89
C ALA A 55 -1.77 6.03 19.30
N ASN A 56 -2.48 7.01 18.72
CA ASN A 56 -3.74 6.73 18.04
C ASN A 56 -3.54 5.93 16.75
N LEU A 57 -2.52 6.22 15.94
CA LEU A 57 -2.17 5.42 14.77
C LEU A 57 -1.76 4.00 15.18
N GLN A 58 -0.87 3.86 16.17
CA GLN A 58 -0.41 2.57 16.68
C GLN A 58 -1.57 1.70 17.19
N ARG A 59 -2.57 2.28 17.88
CA ARG A 59 -3.76 1.52 18.29
C ARG A 59 -4.53 0.92 17.11
N PHE A 60 -4.67 1.65 16.00
CA PHE A 60 -5.32 1.10 14.79
C PHE A 60 -4.41 0.09 14.09
N HIS A 61 -3.10 0.26 14.18
CA HIS A 61 -2.12 -0.70 13.66
C HIS A 61 -2.21 -2.04 14.40
N GLU A 62 -2.24 -2.03 15.73
CA GLU A 62 -2.41 -3.24 16.56
C GLU A 62 -3.71 -3.99 16.24
N ALA A 63 -4.83 -3.26 16.13
CA ALA A 63 -6.12 -3.84 15.76
C ALA A 63 -6.08 -4.48 14.36
N PHE A 64 -5.41 -3.81 13.41
CA PHE A 64 -5.17 -4.36 12.08
C PHE A 64 -4.30 -5.64 12.13
N CYS A 65 -3.23 -5.67 12.90
CA CYS A 65 -2.37 -6.86 13.03
C CYS A 65 -3.16 -8.06 13.57
N GLN A 66 -3.95 -7.86 14.64
CA GLN A 66 -4.81 -8.90 15.20
C GLN A 66 -5.84 -9.43 14.19
N TRP A 67 -6.42 -8.53 13.39
CA TRP A 67 -7.34 -8.91 12.31
C TRP A 67 -6.63 -9.66 11.18
N ARG A 68 -5.42 -9.22 10.80
CA ARG A 68 -4.59 -9.81 9.73
C ARG A 68 -4.23 -11.25 10.05
N GLU A 69 -3.89 -11.56 11.30
CA GLU A 69 -3.56 -12.91 11.77
C GLU A 69 -4.72 -13.91 11.64
N GLN A 70 -5.95 -13.42 11.57
CA GLN A 70 -7.16 -14.23 11.44
C GLN A 70 -7.57 -14.46 9.98
N GLN A 71 -6.90 -13.82 9.02
CA GLN A 71 -7.27 -13.92 7.61
C GLN A 71 -6.88 -15.29 7.05
N PRO A 72 -7.73 -15.88 6.19
CA PRO A 72 -7.38 -17.09 5.49
C PRO A 72 -6.21 -16.84 4.53
N ALA A 73 -5.42 -17.88 4.28
CA ALA A 73 -4.37 -17.84 3.26
C ALA A 73 -4.97 -17.54 1.88
N ALA A 74 -4.21 -16.84 1.04
CA ALA A 74 -4.63 -16.54 -0.34
C ALA A 74 -4.93 -17.81 -1.15
N THR A 75 -6.09 -17.80 -1.82
CA THR A 75 -6.57 -18.90 -2.67
C THR A 75 -6.71 -18.51 -4.14
N ASN A 76 -6.67 -17.21 -4.43
CA ASN A 76 -6.82 -16.65 -5.77
C ASN A 76 -6.03 -15.35 -5.88
N LEU A 77 -5.90 -14.81 -7.10
CA LEU A 77 -5.14 -13.60 -7.36
C LEU A 77 -5.58 -12.39 -6.53
N ASN A 78 -6.89 -12.18 -6.37
CA ASN A 78 -7.39 -11.05 -5.59
C ASN A 78 -6.99 -11.19 -4.12
N ASP A 79 -7.02 -12.40 -3.56
CA ASP A 79 -6.55 -12.65 -2.20
C ASP A 79 -5.05 -12.34 -2.05
N SER A 80 -4.22 -12.74 -3.02
CA SER A 80 -2.78 -12.42 -3.01
C SER A 80 -2.53 -10.90 -3.10
N ILE A 81 -3.35 -10.19 -3.87
CA ILE A 81 -3.30 -8.71 -3.93
C ILE A 81 -3.74 -8.10 -2.58
N ILE A 82 -4.75 -8.65 -1.90
CA ILE A 82 -5.11 -8.23 -0.53
C ILE A 82 -3.96 -8.49 0.45
N GLU A 83 -3.25 -9.61 0.35
CA GLU A 83 -2.06 -9.88 1.17
C GLU A 83 -0.92 -8.88 0.91
N LEU A 84 -0.72 -8.47 -0.35
CA LEU A 84 0.20 -7.38 -0.71
C LEU A 84 -0.24 -6.05 -0.08
N ILE A 85 -1.52 -5.68 -0.18
CA ILE A 85 -2.04 -4.45 0.44
C ILE A 85 -1.82 -4.48 1.96
N ASN A 86 -2.09 -5.62 2.60
CA ASN A 86 -1.87 -5.81 4.03
C ASN A 86 -0.39 -5.63 4.39
N SER A 87 0.53 -6.23 3.63
CA SER A 87 1.97 -6.12 3.85
C SER A 87 2.48 -4.70 3.64
N ALA A 88 2.01 -4.03 2.59
CA ALA A 88 2.36 -2.66 2.28
C ALA A 88 1.85 -1.67 3.35
N LEU A 89 0.62 -1.86 3.84
CA LEU A 89 0.07 -1.01 4.89
C LEU A 89 0.73 -1.25 6.26
N TYR A 90 1.07 -2.50 6.58
CA TYR A 90 1.88 -2.84 7.75
C TYR A 90 3.24 -2.11 7.69
N ALA A 91 3.98 -2.30 6.59
CA ALA A 91 5.28 -1.68 6.38
C ALA A 91 5.21 -0.14 6.42
N THR A 92 4.11 0.45 5.91
CA THR A 92 3.89 1.91 6.01
C THR A 92 3.98 2.38 7.46
N VAL A 93 3.35 1.68 8.39
CA VAL A 93 3.34 2.08 9.80
C VAL A 93 4.67 1.76 10.47
N GLU A 94 5.23 0.58 10.24
CA GLU A 94 6.52 0.19 10.82
C GLU A 94 7.65 1.14 10.40
N MET A 95 7.77 1.45 9.11
CA MET A 95 8.79 2.37 8.59
C MET A 95 8.68 3.79 9.13
N LEU A 96 7.49 4.22 9.60
CA LEU A 96 7.32 5.55 10.21
C LEU A 96 7.94 5.65 11.60
N PHE A 97 8.08 4.52 12.30
CA PHE A 97 8.47 4.48 13.71
C PHE A 97 9.77 3.71 13.94
N ASP A 98 10.17 2.87 13.00
CA ASP A 98 11.47 2.21 12.98
C ASP A 98 12.37 2.83 11.88
N GLY A 99 13.42 3.51 12.32
CA GLY A 99 14.41 4.13 11.43
C GLY A 99 15.21 3.11 10.62
N GLU A 100 15.34 1.88 11.07
CA GLU A 100 16.12 0.83 10.42
C GLU A 100 15.29 -0.03 9.45
N CYS A 101 13.97 -0.09 9.65
CA CYS A 101 13.05 -0.86 8.79
C CYS A 101 12.98 -0.31 7.36
N ASP A 102 13.35 -1.14 6.36
CA ASP A 102 13.19 -0.83 4.93
C ASP A 102 12.73 -2.06 4.12
N ASP A 103 11.43 -2.31 4.15
CA ASP A 103 10.77 -3.35 3.35
C ASP A 103 10.46 -2.91 1.89
N THR A 104 10.90 -1.73 1.44
CA THR A 104 10.58 -1.27 0.07
C THR A 104 11.07 -2.22 -1.03
N PRO A 105 12.26 -2.87 -0.92
CA PRO A 105 12.68 -3.86 -1.91
C PRO A 105 11.82 -5.13 -1.87
N LEU A 106 11.38 -5.56 -0.67
CA LEU A 106 10.52 -6.73 -0.49
C LEU A 106 9.14 -6.51 -1.10
N LEU A 107 8.54 -5.35 -0.87
CA LEU A 107 7.25 -4.98 -1.46
C LEU A 107 7.33 -4.89 -2.99
N THR A 108 8.41 -4.32 -3.51
CA THR A 108 8.67 -4.29 -4.97
C THR A 108 8.79 -5.71 -5.53
N GLY A 109 9.50 -6.59 -4.82
CA GLY A 109 9.59 -8.01 -5.16
C GLY A 109 8.22 -8.67 -5.22
N ALA A 110 7.37 -8.48 -4.20
CA ALA A 110 6.04 -9.05 -4.13
C ALA A 110 5.12 -8.58 -5.28
N VAL A 111 5.21 -7.30 -5.69
CA VAL A 111 4.48 -6.81 -6.89
C VAL A 111 4.95 -7.53 -8.15
N ASN A 112 6.27 -7.69 -8.32
CA ASN A 112 6.85 -8.36 -9.48
C ASN A 112 6.54 -9.87 -9.53
N GLU A 113 6.48 -10.53 -8.38
CA GLU A 113 6.05 -11.92 -8.26
C GLU A 113 4.60 -12.10 -8.74
N LEU A 114 3.70 -11.19 -8.35
CA LEU A 114 2.32 -11.21 -8.84
C LEU A 114 2.23 -11.00 -10.36
N TYR A 115 3.06 -10.12 -10.92
CA TYR A 115 3.13 -9.99 -12.39
C TYR A 115 3.63 -11.26 -13.07
N ALA A 116 4.62 -11.95 -12.49
CA ALA A 116 5.11 -13.22 -13.02
C ALA A 116 4.03 -14.31 -12.96
N ASP A 117 3.26 -14.38 -11.87
CA ASP A 117 2.13 -15.31 -11.73
C ASP A 117 1.03 -15.02 -12.77
N MET A 118 0.72 -13.75 -13.00
CA MET A 118 -0.25 -13.33 -14.03
C MET A 118 0.24 -13.66 -15.45
N GLU A 119 1.52 -13.46 -15.75
CA GLU A 119 2.13 -13.82 -17.02
C GLU A 119 2.11 -15.33 -17.24
N ALA A 120 2.44 -16.12 -16.21
CA ALA A 120 2.33 -17.58 -16.25
C ALA A 120 0.89 -18.07 -16.47
N ALA A 121 -0.10 -17.31 -15.99
CA ALA A 121 -1.52 -17.54 -16.27
C ALA A 121 -1.99 -17.04 -17.65
N GLY A 122 -1.11 -16.43 -18.45
CA GLY A 122 -1.38 -15.97 -19.82
C GLY A 122 -1.82 -14.51 -19.96
N THR A 123 -1.63 -13.68 -18.92
CA THR A 123 -1.92 -12.23 -18.97
C THR A 123 -0.68 -11.46 -19.43
N ASP A 124 -0.83 -10.52 -20.37
CA ASP A 124 0.25 -9.58 -20.69
C ASP A 124 0.35 -8.50 -19.59
N THR A 125 1.48 -8.49 -18.88
CA THR A 125 1.73 -7.59 -17.74
C THR A 125 2.63 -6.40 -18.07
N GLN A 126 3.07 -6.23 -19.33
CA GLN A 126 4.05 -5.19 -19.67
C GLN A 126 3.57 -3.78 -19.35
N GLU A 127 2.31 -3.45 -19.65
CA GLU A 127 1.75 -2.13 -19.35
C GLU A 127 1.58 -1.92 -17.84
N MET A 128 1.26 -2.97 -17.08
CA MET A 128 1.17 -2.91 -15.61
C MET A 128 2.53 -2.63 -14.97
N ILE A 129 3.57 -3.29 -15.47
CA ILE A 129 4.96 -3.05 -15.04
C ILE A 129 5.37 -1.60 -15.35
N ARG A 130 5.09 -1.10 -16.56
CA ARG A 130 5.39 0.29 -16.93
C ARG A 130 4.64 1.29 -16.04
N TYR A 131 3.36 1.02 -15.77
CA TYR A 131 2.55 1.86 -14.90
C TYR A 131 3.09 1.89 -13.46
N PHE A 132 3.44 0.74 -12.89
CA PHE A 132 4.03 0.68 -11.54
C PHE A 132 5.38 1.41 -11.46
N ASN A 133 6.24 1.26 -12.47
CA ASN A 133 7.50 1.98 -12.56
C ASN A 133 7.27 3.50 -12.65
N SER A 134 6.30 3.94 -13.45
CA SER A 134 5.93 5.36 -13.59
C SER A 134 5.41 5.95 -12.27
N LEU A 135 4.56 5.23 -11.54
CA LEU A 135 4.09 5.66 -10.22
C LEU A 135 5.22 5.71 -9.18
N SER A 136 6.12 4.73 -9.22
CA SER A 136 7.30 4.69 -8.34
C SER A 136 8.21 5.89 -8.58
N GLU A 137 8.52 6.19 -9.85
CA GLU A 137 9.34 7.36 -10.24
C GLU A 137 8.65 8.68 -9.89
N ALA A 138 7.34 8.77 -10.08
CA ALA A 138 6.56 9.94 -9.67
C ALA A 138 6.59 10.14 -8.15
N CYS A 139 6.44 9.06 -7.37
CA CYS A 139 6.56 9.09 -5.91
C CYS A 139 7.94 9.58 -5.47
N ASP A 140 8.99 9.07 -6.10
CA ASP A 140 10.37 9.48 -5.86
C ASP A 140 10.65 10.95 -6.19
N THR A 141 9.92 11.48 -7.17
CA THR A 141 10.00 12.90 -7.58
C THR A 141 9.29 13.81 -6.59
N VAL A 142 8.12 13.42 -6.09
CA VAL A 142 7.30 14.27 -5.20
C VAL A 142 7.65 14.11 -3.71
N VAL A 143 8.31 13.02 -3.30
CA VAL A 143 8.76 12.78 -1.92
C VAL A 143 10.27 12.68 -1.87
N SER A 144 10.94 13.71 -1.33
CA SER A 144 12.39 13.77 -1.27
C SER A 144 13.03 12.73 -0.33
N ASP A 145 14.33 12.45 -0.53
CA ASP A 145 15.08 11.52 0.32
C ASP A 145 15.07 11.89 1.79
N ASN A 146 15.05 13.19 2.10
CA ASN A 146 15.02 13.75 3.44
C ASN A 146 13.60 14.17 3.89
N ALA A 147 12.56 13.67 3.23
CA ALA A 147 11.19 14.00 3.56
C ALA A 147 10.88 13.78 5.05
N SER A 148 10.01 14.63 5.56
CA SER A 148 9.41 14.49 6.89
C SER A 148 7.90 14.65 6.74
N ARG A 149 7.16 14.28 7.78
CA ARG A 149 5.72 14.55 7.82
C ARG A 149 5.45 16.01 8.16
N PRO A 150 4.39 16.64 7.61
CA PRO A 150 3.47 16.08 6.61
C PRO A 150 4.10 15.93 5.22
N LEU A 151 3.64 14.94 4.45
CA LEU A 151 4.08 14.77 3.06
C LEU A 151 3.54 15.89 2.15
N PRO A 152 4.20 16.17 1.02
CA PRO A 152 3.75 17.19 0.06
C PRO A 152 2.36 16.88 -0.53
N ALA A 153 1.57 17.91 -0.82
CA ALA A 153 0.24 17.76 -1.45
C ALA A 153 0.30 16.95 -2.76
N ALA A 154 1.34 17.18 -3.57
CA ALA A 154 1.58 16.48 -4.84
C ALA A 154 1.66 14.94 -4.69
N TYR A 155 2.07 14.42 -3.53
CA TYR A 155 2.03 12.99 -3.27
C TYR A 155 0.59 12.47 -3.18
N PHE A 156 -0.32 13.22 -2.54
CA PHE A 156 -1.72 12.84 -2.45
C PHE A 156 -2.48 13.06 -3.76
N ASP A 157 -2.07 14.05 -4.57
CA ASP A 157 -2.58 14.25 -5.92
C ASP A 157 -2.21 13.05 -6.81
N LEU A 158 -0.94 12.59 -6.77
CA LEU A 158 -0.50 11.35 -7.43
C LEU A 158 -1.37 10.15 -7.04
N LEU A 159 -1.67 9.99 -5.74
CA LEU A 159 -2.53 8.91 -5.26
C LEU A 159 -3.98 9.01 -5.75
N GLN A 160 -4.47 10.20 -6.12
CA GLN A 160 -5.82 10.41 -6.67
C GLN A 160 -5.86 10.24 -8.19
N GLU A 161 -4.80 10.66 -8.88
CA GLU A 161 -4.66 10.57 -10.34
C GLU A 161 -4.46 9.13 -10.84
N ALA A 162 -3.99 8.22 -9.98
CA ALA A 162 -4.00 6.79 -10.26
C ALA A 162 -5.44 6.31 -10.54
N ASP A 163 -5.72 5.94 -11.78
CA ASP A 163 -7.05 5.59 -12.31
C ASP A 163 -7.33 4.08 -12.25
N ALA A 164 -6.27 3.27 -12.19
CA ALA A 164 -6.32 1.84 -12.00
C ALA A 164 -5.42 1.38 -10.85
N SER A 165 -5.72 0.18 -10.34
CA SER A 165 -4.81 -0.59 -9.51
C SER A 165 -3.57 -1.00 -10.31
N LEU A 166 -2.53 -1.46 -9.60
CA LEU A 166 -1.33 -2.01 -10.25
C LEU A 166 -1.66 -3.26 -11.09
N PHE A 167 -2.80 -3.89 -10.84
CA PHE A 167 -3.24 -5.15 -11.46
C PHE A 167 -4.46 -4.94 -12.39
N GLY A 168 -4.68 -3.70 -12.85
CA GLY A 168 -5.65 -3.38 -13.90
C GLY A 168 -7.11 -3.24 -13.45
N LEU A 169 -7.39 -3.20 -12.15
CA LEU A 169 -8.74 -2.96 -11.63
C LEU A 169 -9.01 -1.46 -11.56
N ALA A 170 -10.00 -0.98 -12.30
CA ALA A 170 -10.41 0.43 -12.28
C ALA A 170 -10.93 0.88 -10.90
N ARG A 171 -10.71 2.15 -10.57
CA ARG A 171 -11.16 2.81 -9.33
C ARG A 171 -12.56 3.39 -9.38
#